data_AF-A0A381ZFJ5-F1
#
_entry.id   AF-A0A381ZFJ5-F1
#
_cell.length_a   1.000
_cell.length_b   1.000
_cell.length_c   1.000
_cell.angle_alpha   90.00
_cell.angle_beta   90.00
_cell.angle_gamma   90.00
#
_symmetry.space_group_name_H-M   'P 1'
#
loop_
_entity.id
_entity.type
_entity.pdbx_description
1 polymer ?
#
loop_
_entity_poly.entity_id
_entity_poly.type
_entity_poly.pdbx_seq_one_letter_code
_entity_poly.pdbx_strand_id
1 'polypeptide(L)' 'VLPFLLGDTMVGRVDVKADRATGRLLARGVYAEEGVDRERVAAELATELERLAGFLDLDEVEVGRRGNLAAALRAASA' A
#
# COMPACT_ATOMS: atom_id res chain seq x y z
N VAL A 1 -7.07 -9.68 0.36
CA VAL A 1 -5.85 -9.11 -0.26
C VAL A 1 -6.17 -8.69 -1.69
N LEU A 2 -5.90 -7.43 -2.03
CA LEU A 2 -6.16 -6.83 -3.35
C LEU A 2 -4.88 -6.89 -4.20
N PRO A 3 -5.00 -7.10 -5.52
CA PRO A 3 -3.86 -7.00 -6.43
C PRO A 3 -3.47 -5.53 -6.62
N PHE A 4 -2.17 -5.27 -6.72
CA PHE A 4 -1.61 -3.97 -7.08
C PHE A 4 -0.92 -4.08 -8.44
N LEU A 5 -1.36 -3.25 -9.39
CA LEU A 5 -0.90 -3.28 -10.77
C LEU A 5 -0.17 -1.97 -11.09
N LEU A 6 0.88 -2.08 -11.91
CA LEU A 6 1.47 -0.94 -12.62
C LEU A 6 1.23 -1.13 -14.11
N GLY A 7 0.35 -0.28 -14.66
CA GLY A 7 -0.28 -0.55 -15.95
C GLY A 7 -1.02 -1.88 -15.89
N ASP A 8 -0.59 -2.82 -16.73
CA ASP A 8 -1.28 -4.10 -16.91
C ASP A 8 -0.58 -5.24 -16.15
N THR A 9 0.51 -4.94 -15.44
CA THR A 9 1.33 -5.93 -14.76
C THR A 9 1.02 -5.95 -13.28
N MET A 10 0.67 -7.12 -12.75
CA MET A 10 0.55 -7.34 -11.31
C MET A 10 1.95 -7.33 -10.68
N VAL A 11 2.22 -6.32 -9.85
CA VAL A 11 3.54 -6.13 -9.21
C VAL A 11 3.50 -6.37 -7.70
N GLY A 12 2.31 -6.48 -7.13
CA GLY A 12 2.16 -6.75 -5.71
C GLY A 12 0.74 -7.06 -5.26
N ARG A 13 0.60 -7.23 -3.95
CA ARG A 13 -0.62 -7.55 -3.23
C ARG A 13 -0.68 -6.78 -1.94
N VAL A 14 -1.82 -6.16 -1.65
CA VAL A 14 -2.01 -5.34 -0.46
C VAL A 14 -3.31 -5.70 0.26
N ASP A 15 -3.24 -5.93 1.57
CA ASP A 15 -4.40 -6.12 2.43
C ASP A 15 -4.78 -4.79 3.07
N VAL A 16 -5.77 -4.11 2.49
CA VAL A 16 -6.25 -2.82 3.00
C VAL A 16 -7.50 -2.99 3.86
N LYS A 17 -7.62 -2.16 4.89
CA LYS A 17 -8.84 -2.01 5.69
C LYS A 17 -9.11 -0.52 5.92
N ALA A 18 -10.31 -0.05 5.58
CA ALA A 18 -10.79 1.24 6.02
C ALA A 18 -11.22 1.16 7.50
N ASP A 19 -10.46 1.78 8.39
CA ASP A 19 -10.79 1.95 9.79
C ASP A 19 -11.45 3.32 10.02
N ARG A 20 -12.76 3.36 9.81
CA ARG A 20 -13.55 4.59 9.95
C ARG A 20 -13.67 5.10 11.38
N ALA A 21 -13.40 4.24 12.37
CA ALA A 21 -13.40 4.68 13.77
C ALA A 21 -12.22 5.61 14.07
N THR A 22 -11.11 5.46 13.33
CA THR A 22 -9.87 6.23 13.52
C THR A 22 -9.55 7.14 12.33
N GLY A 23 -10.35 7.11 11.27
CA GLY A 23 -10.10 7.89 10.05
C GLY A 23 -8.93 7.36 9.23
N ARG A 24 -8.58 6.06 9.33
CA ARG A 24 -7.35 5.51 8.73
C ARG A 24 -7.58 4.47 7.66
N LEU A 25 -6.76 4.48 6.61
CA LEU A 25 -6.58 3.35 5.70
C LEU A 25 -5.41 2.49 6.16
N LEU A 26 -5.70 1.28 6.64
CA LEU A 26 -4.69 0.37 7.15
C LEU A 26 -4.20 -0.56 6.04
N ALA A 27 -2.95 -0.43 5.60
CA ALA A 27 -2.26 -1.40 4.74
C ALA A 27 -1.62 -2.50 5.61
N ARG A 28 -2.43 -3.47 6.05
CA ARG A 28 -2.07 -4.46 7.08
C ARG A 28 -1.00 -5.44 6.63
N GLY A 29 -0.97 -5.78 5.36
CA GLY A 29 0.03 -6.65 4.75
C GLY A 29 0.33 -6.25 3.31
N VAL A 30 1.61 -6.19 2.95
CA VAL A 30 2.06 -5.60 1.69
C VAL A 30 3.18 -6.45 1.08
N TYR A 31 2.94 -6.94 -0.13
CA TYR A 31 3.78 -7.92 -0.79
C TYR A 31 4.10 -7.48 -2.21
N ALA A 32 5.37 -7.50 -2.58
CA ALA A 32 5.82 -7.39 -3.96
C ALA A 32 5.97 -8.78 -4.58
N GLU A 33 5.66 -8.90 -5.87
CA GLU A 33 5.94 -10.09 -6.66
C GLU A 33 7.45 -10.27 -6.88
N GLU A 34 7.85 -11.45 -7.36
CA GLU A 34 9.25 -11.74 -7.64
C GLU A 34 9.75 -10.98 -8.88
N GLY A 35 11.02 -10.55 -8.86
CA GLY A 35 11.66 -9.87 -9.99
C GLY A 35 11.27 -8.40 -10.19
N VAL A 36 10.42 -7.82 -9.34
CA VAL A 36 10.05 -6.40 -9.42
C VAL A 36 11.03 -5.51 -8.65
N ASP A 37 11.18 -4.26 -9.10
CA ASP A 37 11.87 -3.21 -8.35
C ASP A 37 11.01 -2.79 -7.15
N ARG A 38 11.39 -3.24 -5.96
CA ARG A 38 10.61 -3.03 -4.73
C ARG A 38 10.59 -1.57 -4.28
N GLU A 39 11.64 -0.80 -4.54
CA GLU A 39 11.68 0.63 -4.19
C GLU A 39 10.68 1.39 -5.07
N ARG A 40 10.69 1.12 -6.38
CA ARG A 40 9.70 1.69 -7.31
C ARG A 40 8.28 1.27 -6.94
N VAL A 41 8.04 -0.02 -6.70
CA VAL A 41 6.70 -0.53 -6.35
C VAL A 41 6.21 0.08 -5.03
N ALA A 42 7.09 0.29 -4.05
CA ALA A 42 6.74 0.95 -2.79
C ALA A 42 6.32 2.41 -3.00
N ALA A 43 7.07 3.19 -3.78
CA ALA A 43 6.75 4.60 -4.06
C ALA A 43 5.40 4.76 -4.79
N GLU A 44 5.18 3.95 -5.83
CA GLU A 44 3.91 3.96 -6.57
C GLU A 44 2.74 3.54 -5.67
N LEU A 45 2.93 2.49 -4.86
CA LEU A 45 1.89 2.02 -3.94
C LEU A 45 1.56 3.05 -2.85
N ALA A 46 2.56 3.77 -2.31
CA ALA A 46 2.32 4.83 -1.33
C ALA A 46 1.36 5.87 -1.89
N THR A 47 1.63 6.34 -3.12
CA THR A 47 0.80 7.33 -3.80
C THR A 47 -0.63 6.81 -4.04
N GLU A 48 -0.80 5.55 -4.44
CA GLU A 48 -2.13 4.98 -4.64
C GLU A 48 -2.90 4.76 -3.34
N LEU A 49 -2.22 4.41 -2.24
CA LEU A 49 -2.86 4.29 -0.94
C LEU A 49 -3.36 5.64 -0.42
N GLU A 50 -2.60 6.72 -0.62
CA GLU A 50 -3.05 8.08 -0.31
C GLU A 50 -4.25 8.50 -1.16
N ARG A 51 -4.22 8.22 -2.47
CA ARG A 51 -5.37 8.46 -3.36
C ARG A 51 -6.61 7.69 -2.90
N LEU A 52 -6.44 6.42 -2.53
CA LEU A 52 -7.53 5.59 -2.04
C LEU A 52 -8.06 6.09 -0.68
N ALA A 53 -7.18 6.55 0.22
CA ALA A 53 -7.60 7.15 1.49
C ALA A 53 -8.45 8.40 1.25
N GLY A 54 -7.99 9.31 0.38
CA GLY A 54 -8.74 10.50 0.00
C GLY A 54 -10.09 10.19 -0.65
N PHE A 55 -10.15 9.18 -1.54
CA PHE A 55 -11.41 8.74 -2.15
C PHE A 55 -12.40 8.17 -1.12
N LEU A 56 -11.89 7.52 -0.06
CA LEU A 56 -12.69 6.92 0.99
C LEU A 56 -13.02 7.87 2.14
N ASP A 57 -12.62 9.14 2.05
CA ASP A 57 -12.78 10.16 3.10
C ASP A 57 -12.08 9.74 4.41
N LEU A 58 -10.82 9.32 4.27
CA LEU A 58 -9.93 8.94 5.38
C LEU A 58 -8.71 9.87 5.41
N ASP A 59 -8.24 10.19 6.61
CA ASP A 59 -7.22 11.22 6.87
C ASP A 59 -5.79 10.70 6.72
N GLU A 60 -5.53 9.43 7.06
CA GLU A 60 -4.17 8.90 7.20
C GLU A 60 -4.05 7.46 6.66
N VAL A 61 -2.89 7.13 6.09
CA VAL A 61 -2.52 5.75 5.71
C VAL A 61 -1.57 5.18 6.77
N GLU A 62 -1.91 4.03 7.33
CA GLU A 62 -1.05 3.32 8.28
C GLU A 62 -0.53 2.01 7.67
N VAL A 63 0.80 1.85 7.60
CA VAL A 63 1.44 0.67 7.02
C VAL A 63 1.81 -0.36 8.10
N GLY A 64 1.21 -1.55 8.01
CA GLY A 64 1.44 -2.71 8.88
C GLY A 64 2.71 -3.49 8.52
N ARG A 65 3.26 -4.29 9.46
CA ARG A 65 4.64 -4.85 9.36
C ARG A 65 4.76 -6.10 8.50
N ARG A 66 3.64 -6.60 7.99
CA ARG A 66 3.56 -7.89 7.31
C ARG A 66 3.89 -7.76 5.82
N GLY A 67 4.78 -8.62 5.34
CA GLY A 67 5.10 -8.78 3.92
C GLY A 67 6.44 -8.15 3.50
N ASN A 68 6.96 -8.60 2.36
CA ASN A 68 8.31 -8.29 1.88
C ASN A 68 8.47 -6.86 1.33
N LEU A 69 7.37 -6.11 1.18
CA LEU A 69 7.37 -4.72 0.72
C LEU A 69 7.14 -3.72 1.87
N ALA A 70 6.69 -4.20 3.03
CA ALA A 70 6.23 -3.33 4.12
C ALA A 70 7.30 -2.36 4.65
N ALA A 71 8.58 -2.75 4.65
CA ALA A 71 9.67 -1.87 5.10
C ALA A 71 9.90 -0.72 4.10
N ALA A 72 10.02 -1.03 2.82
CA ALA A 72 10.20 -0.03 1.76
C ALA A 72 8.98 0.91 1.67
N LEU A 73 7.77 0.37 1.77
CA LEU A 73 6.55 1.21 1.75
C LEU A 73 6.53 2.23 2.89
N ARG A 74 6.92 1.84 4.11
CA ARG A 74 7.03 2.81 5.22
C ARG A 74 8.04 3.91 4.97
N ALA A 75 9.17 3.58 4.34
CA ALA A 75 10.18 4.56 4.02
C ALA A 75 9.68 5.55 2.95
N ALA A 76 8.78 5.10 2.07
CA ALA A 76 8.18 5.91 1.02
C ALA A 76 6.95 6.73 1.46
N SER A 77 6.24 6.33 2.52
CA SER A 77 5.04 7.01 3.05
C SER A 77 5.34 8.05 4.15
N ALA A 78 6.56 8.59 4.19
CA ALA A 78 6.99 9.57 5.20
C ALA A 78 6.56 11.00 4.85
#